data_AF-A0A1J5NKG8-F1
#
_entry.id   AF-A0A1J5NKG8-F1
#
_cell.length_a   1.000
_cell.length_b   1.000
_cell.length_c   1.000
_cell.angle_alpha   90.00
_cell.angle_beta   90.00
_cell.angle_gamma   90.00
#
_symmetry.space_group_name_H-M   'P 1'
#
loop_
_entity.id
_entity.type
_entity.pdbx_description
1 polymer ?
#
loop_
_entity_poly.entity_id
_entity_poly.type
_entity_poly.pdbx_seq_one_letter_code
_entity_poly.pdbx_strand_id
1 'polypeptide(L)'
;MGIGIYARDVRVIKGGRQVLAVDDLEIRPGEVWGLIGPNGAGKSTLLQVLALLEKPAAGEVWFAGRKVDYRRILPWRRQLAVVFQESLLLDTTVFNNVATGLRFRGLPRPVIKERVERWLKALQIKDLAHRPARGLSGGEAQRVSLARALALEPRVLFLDEPFAALDAPTRATLLEELHHILEATGITAVFVTHDFTELLFLADRVAALQEGRIVQTGTPEAILWHPASIQLAAFVGIANLLPGEASLNGAGPARVRLRGGTTILAGTRVKGRVVACLRPEEISICGLQEGKEGANILRGRIVRVVPQGGQYRVEVDCGLELVALAGATQIRRSFMAPGQEVMVTFPPEAVHLIPA
;
A
#
# COMPACT_ATOMS: atom_id res chain seq x y z
N MET A 1 2.29 -13.22 -20.64
CA MET A 1 2.53 -13.91 -19.35
C MET A 1 3.76 -13.35 -18.67
N GLY A 2 3.59 -12.86 -17.45
CA GLY A 2 4.63 -12.29 -16.61
C GLY A 2 5.74 -13.28 -16.21
N ILE A 3 6.69 -12.81 -15.40
CA ILE A 3 7.79 -13.62 -14.86
C ILE A 3 7.96 -13.36 -13.38
N GLY A 4 8.26 -14.42 -12.65
CA GLY A 4 8.63 -14.30 -11.25
C GLY A 4 9.99 -13.64 -11.08
N ILE A 5 10.13 -12.94 -9.97
CA ILE A 5 11.35 -12.27 -9.52
C ILE A 5 11.70 -12.85 -8.15
N TYR A 6 12.96 -13.18 -7.97
CA TYR A 6 13.48 -13.53 -6.66
C TYR A 6 14.70 -12.66 -6.36
N ALA A 7 14.86 -12.26 -5.11
CA ALA A 7 16.00 -11.51 -4.64
C ALA A 7 16.46 -12.08 -3.30
N ARG A 8 17.78 -12.20 -3.13
CA ARG A 8 18.40 -12.85 -1.99
C ARG A 8 19.62 -12.08 -1.54
N ASP A 9 19.73 -11.88 -0.23
CA ASP A 9 20.84 -11.22 0.45
C ASP A 9 21.18 -9.85 -0.16
N VAL A 10 20.18 -9.15 -0.71
CA VAL A 10 20.35 -7.86 -1.38
C VAL A 10 20.75 -6.81 -0.36
N ARG A 11 21.90 -6.16 -0.62
CA ARG A 11 22.41 -5.03 0.15
C ARG A 11 22.66 -3.84 -0.76
N VAL A 12 22.27 -2.65 -0.33
CA VAL A 12 22.58 -1.39 -1.03
C VAL A 12 23.23 -0.42 -0.06
N ILE A 13 24.34 0.18 -0.48
CA ILE A 13 25.11 1.15 0.30
C ILE A 13 25.15 2.47 -0.47
N LYS A 14 24.69 3.56 0.15
CA LYS A 14 24.73 4.92 -0.41
C LYS A 14 25.41 5.84 0.61
N GLY A 15 26.43 6.59 0.17
CA GLY A 15 27.17 7.52 1.04
C GLY A 15 27.78 6.86 2.29
N GLY A 16 28.23 5.60 2.18
CA GLY A 16 28.80 4.83 3.29
C GLY A 16 27.79 4.26 4.29
N ARG A 17 26.47 4.48 4.08
CA ARG A 17 25.41 3.88 4.90
C ARG A 17 24.67 2.81 4.13
N GLN A 18 24.36 1.69 4.79
CA GLN A 18 23.49 0.67 4.24
C GLN A 18 22.05 1.18 4.25
N VAL A 19 21.46 1.34 3.05
CA VAL A 19 20.09 1.84 2.87
C VAL A 19 19.07 0.73 2.61
N LEU A 20 19.55 -0.47 2.26
CA LEU A 20 18.71 -1.63 2.01
C LEU A 20 19.41 -2.91 2.48
N ALA A 21 18.67 -3.76 3.18
CA ALA A 21 19.03 -5.12 3.55
C ALA A 21 17.80 -6.03 3.46
N VAL A 22 17.65 -6.66 2.30
CA VAL A 22 16.58 -7.61 2.03
C VAL A 22 17.18 -9.00 1.94
N ASP A 23 16.81 -9.88 2.87
CA ASP A 23 17.37 -11.23 2.96
C ASP A 23 16.74 -12.16 1.93
N ASP A 24 15.41 -12.16 1.85
CA ASP A 24 14.67 -12.93 0.85
C ASP A 24 13.44 -12.14 0.39
N LEU A 25 13.18 -12.16 -0.91
CA LEU A 25 11.98 -11.59 -1.53
C LEU A 25 11.61 -12.43 -2.75
N GLU A 26 10.32 -12.78 -2.83
CA GLU A 26 9.75 -13.52 -3.96
C GLU A 26 8.51 -12.82 -4.47
N ILE A 27 8.53 -12.51 -5.77
CA ILE A 27 7.40 -12.04 -6.56
C ILE A 27 7.01 -13.13 -7.55
N ARG A 28 5.77 -13.60 -7.51
CA ARG A 28 5.28 -14.69 -8.36
C ARG A 28 4.96 -14.21 -9.78
N PRO A 29 5.05 -15.09 -10.81
CA PRO A 29 4.68 -14.73 -12.16
C PRO A 29 3.20 -14.32 -12.25
N GLY A 30 2.98 -13.11 -12.77
CA GLY A 30 1.64 -12.57 -13.03
C GLY A 30 0.95 -11.94 -11.82
N GLU A 31 1.58 -11.95 -10.64
CA GLU A 31 1.02 -11.29 -9.46
C GLU A 31 1.25 -9.78 -9.48
N VAL A 32 0.36 -9.04 -8.83
CA VAL A 32 0.56 -7.66 -8.44
C VAL A 32 1.11 -7.62 -7.02
N TRP A 33 2.40 -7.35 -6.91
CA TRP A 33 3.10 -7.26 -5.64
C TRP A 33 3.25 -5.81 -5.19
N GLY A 34 2.70 -5.50 -4.03
CA GLY A 34 2.73 -4.19 -3.39
C GLY A 34 3.92 -4.00 -2.47
N LEU A 35 4.44 -2.78 -2.40
CA LEU A 35 5.45 -2.37 -1.43
C LEU A 35 5.03 -1.08 -0.72
N ILE A 36 4.97 -1.15 0.61
CA ILE A 36 4.63 0.00 1.48
C ILE A 36 5.73 0.30 2.46
N GLY A 37 5.65 1.47 3.07
CA GLY A 37 6.54 1.89 4.13
C GLY A 37 6.65 3.40 4.19
N PRO A 38 7.18 3.94 5.30
CA PRO A 38 7.36 5.38 5.46
C PRO A 38 8.31 5.96 4.42
N ASN A 39 8.30 7.28 4.29
CA ASN A 39 9.28 7.99 3.46
C ASN A 39 10.69 7.70 3.96
N GLY A 40 11.61 7.45 3.02
CA GLY A 40 12.99 7.08 3.35
C GLY A 40 13.20 5.61 3.75
N ALA A 41 12.18 4.75 3.74
CA ALA A 41 12.33 3.33 4.09
C ALA A 41 13.18 2.51 3.10
N GLY A 42 13.49 3.05 1.91
CA GLY A 42 14.25 2.36 0.86
C GLY A 42 13.41 1.80 -0.29
N LYS A 43 12.10 2.13 -0.37
CA LYS A 43 11.15 1.59 -1.36
C LYS A 43 11.61 1.77 -2.81
N SER A 44 11.86 3.01 -3.22
CA SER A 44 12.35 3.33 -4.57
C SER A 44 13.73 2.71 -4.85
N THR A 45 14.59 2.56 -3.84
CA THR A 45 15.88 1.88 -4.01
C THR A 45 15.70 0.38 -4.25
N LEU A 46 14.80 -0.28 -3.52
CA LEU A 46 14.45 -1.69 -3.78
C LEU A 46 13.85 -1.84 -5.19
N LEU A 47 12.91 -0.96 -5.57
CA LEU A 47 12.34 -0.96 -6.91
C LEU A 47 13.42 -0.80 -7.98
N GLN A 48 14.38 0.12 -7.81
CA GLN A 48 15.49 0.33 -8.75
C GLN A 48 16.41 -0.89 -8.87
N VAL A 49 16.66 -1.58 -7.76
CA VAL A 49 17.42 -2.85 -7.77
C VAL A 49 16.66 -3.94 -8.52
N LEU A 50 15.38 -4.14 -8.21
CA LEU A 50 14.55 -5.14 -8.89
C LEU A 50 14.38 -4.80 -10.38
N ALA A 51 14.22 -3.53 -10.73
CA ALA A 51 14.12 -3.05 -12.11
C ALA A 51 15.46 -3.04 -12.88
N LEU A 52 16.55 -3.49 -12.25
CA LEU A 52 17.89 -3.55 -12.85
C LEU A 52 18.43 -2.17 -13.28
N LEU A 53 18.01 -1.11 -12.59
CA LEU A 53 18.49 0.26 -12.74
C LEU A 53 19.67 0.55 -11.80
N GLU A 54 19.68 -0.10 -10.64
CA GLU A 54 20.77 -0.05 -9.67
C GLU A 54 21.31 -1.45 -9.43
N LYS A 55 22.63 -1.62 -9.46
CA LYS A 55 23.26 -2.88 -9.08
C LYS A 55 23.46 -2.88 -7.56
N PRO A 56 22.99 -3.89 -6.82
CA PRO A 56 23.19 -3.95 -5.39
C PRO A 56 24.68 -4.18 -5.07
N ALA A 57 25.10 -3.72 -3.89
CA ALA A 57 26.47 -3.89 -3.39
C ALA A 57 26.78 -5.36 -3.08
N ALA A 58 25.78 -6.11 -2.61
CA ALA A 58 25.85 -7.55 -2.39
C ALA A 58 24.48 -8.19 -2.65
N GLY A 59 24.47 -9.52 -2.73
CA GLY A 59 23.28 -10.29 -3.03
C GLY A 59 23.03 -10.41 -4.53
N GLU A 60 21.87 -10.95 -4.84
CA GLU A 60 21.58 -11.51 -6.14
C GLU A 60 20.10 -11.25 -6.50
N VAL A 61 19.83 -11.16 -7.80
CA VAL A 61 18.48 -10.99 -8.35
C VAL A 61 18.29 -12.04 -9.44
N TRP A 62 17.10 -12.63 -9.51
CA TRP A 62 16.72 -13.67 -10.46
C TRP A 62 15.42 -13.30 -11.15
N PHE A 63 15.35 -13.64 -12.43
CA PHE A 63 14.13 -13.55 -13.22
C PHE A 63 13.85 -14.90 -13.87
N ALA A 64 12.61 -15.39 -13.75
CA ALA A 64 12.22 -16.69 -14.31
C ALA A 64 13.19 -17.83 -13.93
N GLY A 65 13.63 -17.86 -12.66
CA GLY A 65 14.56 -18.86 -12.12
C GLY A 65 16.02 -18.69 -12.55
N ARG A 66 16.36 -17.66 -13.31
CA ARG A 66 17.72 -17.41 -13.81
C ARG A 66 18.34 -16.20 -13.13
N LYS A 67 19.53 -16.39 -12.56
CA LYS A 67 20.33 -15.33 -11.95
C LYS A 67 20.67 -14.25 -12.98
N VAL A 68 20.56 -12.99 -12.60
CA VAL A 68 20.92 -11.84 -13.43
C VAL A 68 22.43 -11.72 -13.54
N ASP A 69 22.94 -11.80 -14.76
CA ASP A 69 24.29 -11.33 -15.09
C ASP A 69 24.22 -9.84 -15.47
N TYR A 70 24.71 -8.97 -14.58
CA TYR A 70 24.75 -7.52 -14.80
C TYR A 70 25.63 -7.11 -15.99
N ARG A 71 26.54 -7.96 -16.47
CA ARG A 71 27.31 -7.72 -17.70
C ARG A 71 26.47 -7.91 -18.96
N ARG A 72 25.36 -8.66 -18.87
CA ARG A 72 24.44 -9.01 -19.97
C ARG A 72 22.99 -8.68 -19.58
N ILE A 73 22.77 -7.45 -19.14
CA ILE A 73 21.49 -7.02 -18.54
C ILE A 73 20.39 -6.70 -19.56
N LEU A 74 20.76 -6.40 -20.81
CA LEU A 74 19.83 -5.91 -21.84
C LEU A 74 18.67 -6.86 -22.18
N PRO A 75 18.85 -8.20 -22.29
CA PRO A 75 17.75 -9.12 -22.53
C PRO A 75 16.69 -9.07 -21.43
N TRP A 76 17.08 -8.87 -20.17
CA TRP A 76 16.15 -8.64 -19.07
C TRP A 76 15.49 -7.29 -19.20
N ARG A 77 16.25 -6.20 -19.34
CA ARG A 77 15.70 -4.84 -19.45
C ARG A 77 14.71 -4.63 -20.60
N ARG A 78 14.80 -5.41 -21.69
CA ARG A 78 13.80 -5.40 -22.77
C ARG A 78 12.45 -5.98 -22.37
N GLN A 79 12.39 -6.77 -21.30
CA GLN A 79 11.18 -7.37 -20.76
C GLN A 79 10.59 -6.56 -19.59
N LEU A 80 11.26 -5.50 -19.14
CA LEU A 80 10.83 -4.67 -18.01
C LEU A 80 10.36 -3.30 -18.52
N ALA A 81 9.42 -2.70 -17.82
CA ALA A 81 9.09 -1.28 -17.95
C ALA A 81 8.97 -0.64 -16.57
N VAL A 82 9.34 0.63 -16.47
CA VAL A 82 9.29 1.39 -15.22
C VAL A 82 8.50 2.67 -15.45
N VAL A 83 7.59 2.96 -14.53
CA VAL A 83 6.80 4.18 -14.45
C VAL A 83 7.12 4.83 -13.11
N PHE A 84 7.76 5.98 -13.17
CA PHE A 84 8.12 6.74 -11.97
C PHE A 84 6.97 7.68 -11.57
N GLN A 85 7.09 8.24 -10.37
CA GLN A 85 6.18 9.24 -9.82
C GLN A 85 6.06 10.46 -10.74
N GLU A 86 7.18 10.92 -11.29
CA GLU A 86 7.20 11.92 -12.35
C GLU A 86 7.03 11.25 -13.71
N SER A 87 6.11 11.76 -14.54
CA SER A 87 5.83 11.17 -15.85
C SER A 87 7.00 11.26 -16.84
N LEU A 88 8.01 12.11 -16.58
CA LEU A 88 9.25 12.28 -17.36
C LEU A 88 9.02 12.18 -18.88
N LEU A 89 8.10 13.00 -19.39
CA LEU A 89 7.73 12.97 -20.81
C LEU A 89 8.75 13.76 -21.64
N LEU A 90 9.01 13.26 -22.84
CA LEU A 90 9.85 13.93 -23.82
C LEU A 90 9.09 15.12 -24.42
N ASP A 91 9.84 16.16 -24.80
CA ASP A 91 9.30 17.33 -25.49
C ASP A 91 8.92 17.02 -26.94
N THR A 92 7.83 16.28 -27.10
CA THR A 92 7.27 15.85 -28.38
C THR A 92 5.78 15.54 -28.19
N THR A 93 5.13 15.02 -29.23
CA THR A 93 3.71 14.65 -29.15
C THR A 93 3.48 13.45 -28.24
N VAL A 94 2.24 13.28 -27.77
CA VAL A 94 1.80 12.08 -27.03
C VAL A 94 2.12 10.80 -27.79
N PHE A 95 1.75 10.74 -29.08
CA PHE A 95 2.05 9.59 -29.93
C PHE A 95 3.55 9.28 -29.96
N ASN A 96 4.38 10.32 -30.12
CA ASN A 96 5.82 10.15 -30.19
C ASN A 96 6.40 9.68 -28.86
N ASN A 97 5.89 10.17 -27.72
CA ASN A 97 6.27 9.69 -26.39
C ASN A 97 6.05 8.18 -26.24
N VAL A 98 4.86 7.70 -26.59
CA VAL A 98 4.52 6.27 -26.52
C VAL A 98 5.33 5.44 -27.54
N ALA A 99 5.56 5.98 -28.74
CA ALA A 99 6.30 5.31 -29.81
C ALA A 99 7.81 5.18 -29.54
N THR A 100 8.40 6.04 -28.70
CA THR A 100 9.86 6.14 -28.52
C THR A 100 10.53 4.81 -28.22
N GLY A 101 10.05 4.06 -27.23
CA GLY A 101 10.65 2.78 -26.86
C GLY A 101 10.54 1.72 -27.98
N LEU A 102 9.46 1.77 -28.76
CA LEU A 102 9.25 0.87 -29.90
C LEU A 102 10.18 1.18 -31.07
N ARG A 103 10.43 2.47 -31.33
CA ARG A 103 11.40 2.94 -32.32
C ARG A 103 12.82 2.53 -31.95
N PHE A 104 13.22 2.67 -30.68
CA PHE A 104 14.52 2.20 -30.20
C PHE A 104 14.71 0.69 -30.34
N ARG A 105 13.60 -0.08 -30.30
CA ARG A 105 13.62 -1.53 -30.57
C ARG A 105 13.61 -1.88 -32.06
N GLY A 106 13.58 -0.90 -32.95
CA GLY A 106 13.59 -1.10 -34.40
C GLY A 106 12.32 -1.72 -34.97
N LEU A 107 11.17 -1.57 -34.29
CA LEU A 107 9.92 -2.16 -34.77
C LEU A 107 9.42 -1.47 -36.06
N PRO A 108 8.76 -2.20 -36.97
CA PRO A 108 8.19 -1.62 -38.19
C PRO A 108 7.12 -0.55 -37.89
N ARG A 109 7.04 0.49 -38.73
CA ARG A 109 6.09 1.60 -38.57
C ARG A 109 4.62 1.16 -38.39
N PRO A 110 4.08 0.18 -39.15
CA PRO A 110 2.71 -0.29 -38.95
C PRO A 110 2.48 -0.88 -37.55
N VAL A 111 3.44 -1.68 -37.06
CA VAL A 111 3.39 -2.30 -35.73
C VAL A 111 3.47 -1.24 -34.63
N ILE A 112 4.32 -0.22 -34.80
CA ILE A 112 4.40 0.91 -33.87
C ILE A 112 3.04 1.60 -33.80
N LYS A 113 2.45 1.95 -34.94
CA LYS A 113 1.17 2.66 -34.99
C LYS A 113 0.07 1.87 -34.29
N GLU A 114 -0.05 0.59 -34.60
CA GLU A 114 -1.05 -0.30 -33.99
C GLU A 114 -0.91 -0.35 -32.46
N ARG A 115 0.31 -0.59 -31.95
CA ARG A 115 0.56 -0.68 -30.50
C ARG A 115 0.29 0.64 -29.80
N VAL A 116 0.74 1.76 -30.38
CA VAL A 116 0.51 3.09 -29.80
C VAL A 116 -0.99 3.37 -29.73
N GLU A 117 -1.72 3.18 -30.83
CA GLU A 117 -3.17 3.43 -30.87
C GLU A 117 -3.94 2.54 -29.90
N ARG A 118 -3.54 1.27 -29.75
CA ARG A 118 -4.12 0.34 -28.78
C ARG A 118 -4.02 0.89 -27.35
N TRP A 119 -2.82 1.29 -26.92
CA TRP A 119 -2.60 1.74 -25.54
C TRP A 119 -3.12 3.16 -25.28
N LEU A 120 -3.10 4.04 -26.28
CA LEU A 120 -3.77 5.33 -26.16
C LEU A 120 -5.29 5.18 -26.01
N LYS A 121 -5.90 4.19 -26.69
CA LYS A 121 -7.32 3.88 -26.53
C LYS A 121 -7.61 3.27 -25.16
N ALA A 122 -6.81 2.29 -24.71
CA ALA A 122 -6.98 1.62 -23.42
C ALA A 122 -6.95 2.61 -22.24
N LEU A 123 -6.10 3.63 -22.32
CA LEU A 123 -5.93 4.65 -21.29
C LEU A 123 -6.70 5.94 -21.59
N GLN A 124 -7.69 5.90 -22.49
CA GLN A 124 -8.62 7.00 -22.79
C GLN A 124 -7.95 8.33 -23.18
N ILE A 125 -6.80 8.27 -23.86
CA ILE A 125 -6.00 9.44 -24.30
C ILE A 125 -5.75 9.46 -25.81
N LYS A 126 -6.57 8.74 -26.58
CA LYS A 126 -6.45 8.67 -28.04
C LYS A 126 -6.56 10.05 -28.71
N ASP A 127 -7.47 10.90 -28.23
CA ASP A 127 -7.69 12.22 -28.81
C ASP A 127 -6.53 13.20 -28.53
N LEU A 128 -5.64 12.83 -27.61
CA LEU A 128 -4.44 13.61 -27.27
C LEU A 128 -3.23 13.23 -28.13
N ALA A 129 -3.32 12.22 -29.00
CA ALA A 129 -2.19 11.63 -29.73
C ALA A 129 -1.26 12.66 -30.39
N HIS A 130 -1.83 13.74 -30.95
CA HIS A 130 -1.09 14.78 -31.66
C HIS A 130 -0.76 16.02 -30.80
N ARG A 131 -1.26 16.09 -29.56
CA ARG A 131 -0.95 17.20 -28.65
C ARG A 131 0.49 17.13 -28.17
N PRO A 132 1.14 18.30 -27.94
CA PRO A 132 2.46 18.36 -27.32
C PRO A 132 2.37 17.95 -25.83
N ALA A 133 3.33 17.13 -25.37
CA ALA A 133 3.33 16.61 -24.01
C ALA A 133 3.45 17.69 -22.92
N ARG A 134 4.06 18.84 -23.24
CA ARG A 134 4.19 20.00 -22.32
C ARG A 134 2.84 20.64 -21.93
N GLY A 135 1.80 20.43 -22.74
CA GLY A 135 0.47 21.01 -22.49
C GLY A 135 -0.50 20.08 -21.77
N LEU A 136 -0.04 18.93 -21.28
CA LEU A 136 -0.89 17.94 -20.62
C LEU A 136 -1.12 18.30 -19.15
N SER A 137 -2.30 17.96 -18.63
CA SER A 137 -2.53 17.90 -17.19
C SER A 137 -1.72 16.78 -16.54
N GLY A 138 -1.59 16.79 -15.20
CA GLY A 138 -0.89 15.73 -14.48
C GLY A 138 -1.45 14.33 -14.73
N GLY A 139 -2.79 14.19 -14.74
CA GLY A 139 -3.47 12.93 -15.04
C GLY A 139 -3.26 12.46 -16.48
N GLU A 140 -3.33 13.38 -17.45
CA GLU A 140 -3.05 13.06 -18.85
C GLU A 140 -1.58 12.66 -19.05
N ALA A 141 -0.64 13.38 -18.44
CA ALA A 141 0.78 13.06 -18.51
C ALA A 141 1.08 11.66 -17.92
N GLN A 142 0.41 11.32 -16.82
CA GLN A 142 0.57 10.00 -16.20
C GLN A 142 -0.01 8.88 -17.06
N ARG A 143 -1.18 9.10 -17.68
CA ARG A 143 -1.75 8.20 -18.71
C ARG A 143 -0.76 7.97 -19.85
N VAL A 144 -0.10 9.02 -20.34
CA VAL A 144 0.92 8.90 -21.40
C VAL A 144 2.14 8.11 -20.91
N SER A 145 2.57 8.28 -19.66
CA SER A 145 3.69 7.53 -19.08
C SER A 145 3.36 6.03 -18.98
N LEU A 146 2.17 5.68 -18.50
CA LEU A 146 1.66 4.30 -18.46
C LEU A 146 1.55 3.72 -19.89
N ALA A 147 0.98 4.46 -20.83
CA ALA A 147 0.85 4.03 -22.22
C ALA A 147 2.22 3.72 -22.84
N ARG A 148 3.21 4.59 -22.59
CA ARG A 148 4.60 4.42 -23.05
C ARG A 148 5.25 3.16 -22.49
N ALA A 149 5.01 2.85 -21.21
CA ALA A 149 5.51 1.63 -20.58
C ALA A 149 4.83 0.38 -21.14
N LEU A 150 3.50 0.38 -21.23
CA LEU A 150 2.68 -0.76 -21.65
C LEU A 150 2.80 -1.06 -23.16
N ALA A 151 3.05 -0.05 -23.99
CA ALA A 151 3.31 -0.24 -25.43
C ALA A 151 4.48 -1.18 -25.71
N LEU A 152 5.44 -1.26 -24.79
CA LEU A 152 6.57 -2.17 -24.88
C LEU A 152 6.21 -3.64 -24.61
N GLU A 153 4.98 -3.91 -24.20
CA GLU A 153 4.47 -5.23 -23.80
C GLU A 153 5.42 -5.93 -22.82
N PRO A 154 5.73 -5.29 -21.67
CA PRO A 154 6.68 -5.84 -20.71
C PRO A 154 6.12 -7.11 -20.06
N ARG A 155 7.02 -7.97 -19.56
CA ARG A 155 6.65 -9.09 -18.68
C ARG A 155 6.59 -8.65 -17.21
N VAL A 156 7.30 -7.58 -16.86
CA VAL A 156 7.22 -6.95 -15.53
C VAL A 156 7.04 -5.44 -15.66
N LEU A 157 6.04 -4.90 -14.97
CA LEU A 157 5.80 -3.46 -14.84
C LEU A 157 6.16 -3.00 -13.42
N PHE A 158 7.08 -2.05 -13.30
CA PHE A 158 7.44 -1.40 -12.04
C PHE A 158 6.78 -0.03 -11.97
N LEU A 159 6.11 0.26 -10.87
CA LEU A 159 5.35 1.48 -10.63
C LEU A 159 5.84 2.09 -9.31
N ASP A 160 6.47 3.25 -9.37
CA ASP A 160 7.00 3.98 -8.21
C ASP A 160 6.12 5.19 -7.90
N GLU A 161 5.20 5.04 -6.94
CA GLU A 161 4.22 6.06 -6.55
C GLU A 161 3.48 6.70 -7.75
N PRO A 162 2.91 5.89 -8.67
CA PRO A 162 2.46 6.37 -9.96
C PRO A 162 1.28 7.35 -9.88
N PHE A 163 0.58 7.43 -8.75
CA PHE A 163 -0.63 8.27 -8.61
C PHE A 163 -0.53 9.33 -7.50
N ALA A 164 0.65 9.50 -6.90
CA ALA A 164 0.85 10.40 -5.76
C ALA A 164 0.50 11.86 -6.08
N ALA A 165 0.74 12.31 -7.32
CA ALA A 165 0.48 13.68 -7.75
C ALA A 165 -0.95 13.92 -8.28
N LEU A 166 -1.82 12.91 -8.25
CA LEU A 166 -3.17 12.97 -8.82
C LEU A 166 -4.23 13.28 -7.76
N ASP A 167 -5.26 14.03 -8.16
CA ASP A 167 -6.47 14.21 -7.38
C ASP A 167 -7.22 12.87 -7.18
N ALA A 168 -8.04 12.80 -6.14
CA ALA A 168 -8.70 11.55 -5.74
C ALA A 168 -9.61 10.94 -6.83
N PRO A 169 -10.47 11.70 -7.54
CA PRO A 169 -11.26 11.15 -8.64
C PRO A 169 -10.40 10.56 -9.77
N THR A 170 -9.40 11.31 -10.24
CA THR A 170 -8.53 10.87 -11.33
C THR A 170 -7.71 9.64 -10.94
N ARG A 171 -7.24 9.59 -9.69
CA ARG A 171 -6.55 8.43 -9.10
C ARG A 171 -7.43 7.19 -9.10
N ALA A 172 -8.66 7.30 -8.61
CA ALA A 172 -9.59 6.16 -8.54
C ALA A 172 -9.86 5.56 -9.94
N THR A 173 -10.16 6.41 -10.93
CA THR A 173 -10.36 5.96 -12.31
C THR A 173 -9.13 5.27 -12.88
N LEU A 174 -7.93 5.82 -12.66
CA LEU A 174 -6.69 5.22 -13.17
C LEU A 174 -6.31 3.92 -12.48
N LEU A 175 -6.59 3.80 -11.20
CA LEU A 175 -6.36 2.58 -10.43
C LEU A 175 -7.24 1.45 -10.95
N GLU A 176 -8.52 1.72 -11.22
CA GLU A 176 -9.47 0.78 -11.82
C GLU A 176 -9.06 0.36 -13.24
N GLU A 177 -8.68 1.32 -14.09
CA GLU A 177 -8.16 1.03 -15.43
C GLU A 177 -6.89 0.16 -15.39
N LEU A 178 -5.97 0.47 -14.48
CA LEU A 178 -4.74 -0.29 -14.30
C LEU A 178 -5.04 -1.73 -13.84
N HIS A 179 -5.97 -1.90 -12.90
CA HIS A 179 -6.40 -3.21 -12.42
C HIS A 179 -6.88 -4.09 -13.58
N HIS A 180 -7.81 -3.59 -14.41
CA HIS A 180 -8.29 -4.30 -15.58
C HIS A 180 -7.20 -4.63 -16.61
N ILE A 181 -6.24 -3.70 -16.82
CA ILE A 181 -5.10 -3.94 -17.71
C ILE A 181 -4.23 -5.07 -17.16
N LEU A 182 -3.92 -5.08 -15.87
CA LEU A 182 -3.07 -6.10 -15.25
C LEU A 182 -3.73 -7.47 -15.30
N GLU A 183 -5.02 -7.57 -14.97
CA GLU A 183 -5.80 -8.80 -15.08
C GLU A 183 -5.82 -9.34 -16.52
N ALA A 184 -6.12 -8.47 -17.50
CA ALA A 184 -6.24 -8.89 -18.90
C ALA A 184 -4.91 -9.32 -19.53
N THR A 185 -3.79 -8.76 -19.06
CA THR A 185 -2.46 -9.01 -19.66
C THR A 185 -1.64 -10.07 -18.92
N GLY A 186 -1.95 -10.32 -17.64
CA GLY A 186 -1.18 -11.23 -16.77
C GLY A 186 0.29 -10.80 -16.63
N ILE A 187 0.56 -9.50 -16.69
CA ILE A 187 1.88 -8.91 -16.46
C ILE A 187 2.17 -8.95 -14.96
N THR A 188 3.41 -9.26 -14.58
CA THR A 188 3.83 -9.16 -13.17
C THR A 188 4.01 -7.68 -12.82
N ALA A 189 3.39 -7.21 -11.74
CA ALA A 189 3.50 -5.80 -11.36
C ALA A 189 4.18 -5.65 -10.00
N VAL A 190 5.06 -4.66 -9.89
CA VAL A 190 5.63 -4.18 -8.63
C VAL A 190 5.10 -2.78 -8.39
N PHE A 191 4.22 -2.64 -7.40
CA PHE A 191 3.51 -1.40 -7.11
C PHE A 191 3.99 -0.80 -5.79
N VAL A 192 4.75 0.28 -5.86
CA VAL A 192 5.22 1.02 -4.69
C VAL A 192 4.29 2.18 -4.44
N THR A 193 3.81 2.31 -3.21
CA THR A 193 2.98 3.44 -2.80
C THR A 193 3.14 3.74 -1.32
N HIS A 194 2.77 4.97 -0.93
CA HIS A 194 2.58 5.35 0.46
C HIS A 194 1.10 5.31 0.88
N ASP A 195 0.17 5.11 -0.05
CA ASP A 195 -1.26 5.01 0.19
C ASP A 195 -1.69 3.53 0.22
N PHE A 196 -1.95 3.01 1.42
CA PHE A 196 -2.32 1.60 1.58
C PHE A 196 -3.65 1.24 0.90
N THR A 197 -4.54 2.21 0.67
CA THR A 197 -5.84 1.97 0.05
C THR A 197 -5.71 1.52 -1.40
N GLU A 198 -4.68 1.97 -2.10
CA GLU A 198 -4.39 1.54 -3.48
C GLU A 198 -4.05 0.04 -3.53
N LEU A 199 -3.36 -0.46 -2.51
CA LEU A 199 -2.95 -1.87 -2.44
C LEU A 199 -4.05 -2.80 -1.96
N LEU A 200 -4.95 -2.31 -1.10
CA LEU A 200 -6.17 -3.04 -0.76
C LEU A 200 -7.02 -3.33 -2.00
N PHE A 201 -7.00 -2.43 -2.99
CA PHE A 201 -7.75 -2.61 -4.22
C PHE A 201 -7.00 -3.44 -5.27
N LEU A 202 -5.68 -3.25 -5.39
CA LEU A 202 -4.93 -3.72 -6.55
C LEU A 202 -4.06 -4.97 -6.29
N ALA A 203 -3.51 -5.14 -5.09
CA ALA A 203 -2.40 -6.05 -4.85
C ALA A 203 -2.83 -7.43 -4.37
N ASP A 204 -2.20 -8.48 -4.91
CA ASP A 204 -2.37 -9.85 -4.42
C ASP A 204 -1.62 -10.06 -3.10
N ARG A 205 -0.43 -9.46 -3.00
CA ARG A 205 0.48 -9.55 -1.86
C ARG A 205 1.17 -8.23 -1.63
N VAL A 206 1.46 -7.92 -0.37
CA VAL A 206 2.14 -6.70 0.04
C VAL A 206 3.32 -7.06 0.93
N ALA A 207 4.43 -6.36 0.71
CA ALA A 207 5.53 -6.30 1.66
C ALA A 207 5.60 -4.92 2.32
N ALA A 208 5.82 -4.92 3.62
CA ALA A 208 6.09 -3.71 4.38
C ALA A 208 7.60 -3.54 4.59
N LEU A 209 8.12 -2.39 4.18
CA LEU A 209 9.52 -2.03 4.29
C LEU A 209 9.70 -0.97 5.38
N GLN A 210 10.59 -1.23 6.34
CA GLN A 210 10.99 -0.29 7.38
C GLN A 210 12.51 -0.31 7.52
N GLU A 211 13.12 0.87 7.53
CA GLU A 211 14.58 1.02 7.73
C GLU A 211 15.42 0.11 6.80
N GLY A 212 15.00 0.00 5.54
CA GLY A 212 15.68 -0.82 4.53
C GLY A 212 15.44 -2.32 4.64
N ARG A 213 14.55 -2.79 5.53
CA ARG A 213 14.26 -4.21 5.76
C ARG A 213 12.78 -4.52 5.54
N ILE A 214 12.49 -5.71 5.02
CA ILE A 214 11.11 -6.20 4.94
C ILE A 214 10.73 -6.69 6.33
N VAL A 215 9.74 -6.06 6.95
CA VAL A 215 9.27 -6.41 8.30
C VAL A 215 8.06 -7.35 8.28
N GLN A 216 7.30 -7.35 7.18
CA GLN A 216 6.16 -8.23 7.01
C GLN A 216 5.88 -8.45 5.53
N THR A 217 5.37 -9.62 5.17
CA THR A 217 4.80 -9.91 3.85
C THR A 217 3.53 -10.72 4.05
N GLY A 218 2.47 -10.40 3.31
CA GLY A 218 1.18 -11.06 3.42
C GLY A 218 0.18 -10.57 2.38
N THR A 219 -1.08 -10.96 2.51
CA THR A 219 -2.16 -10.31 1.75
C THR A 219 -2.39 -8.89 2.29
N PRO A 220 -2.98 -7.98 1.51
CA PRO A 220 -3.34 -6.65 2.01
C PRO A 220 -4.13 -6.71 3.32
N GLU A 221 -5.08 -7.64 3.47
CA GLU A 221 -5.87 -7.82 4.69
C GLU A 221 -5.00 -8.24 5.88
N ALA A 222 -4.04 -9.14 5.68
CA ALA A 222 -3.14 -9.57 6.75
C ALA A 222 -2.28 -8.40 7.26
N ILE A 223 -1.80 -7.54 6.36
CA ILE A 223 -1.05 -6.33 6.73
C ILE A 223 -1.97 -5.30 7.44
N LEU A 224 -3.21 -5.15 6.98
CA LEU A 224 -4.18 -4.20 7.52
C LEU A 224 -4.62 -4.56 8.95
N TRP A 225 -4.90 -5.83 9.19
CA TRP A 225 -5.55 -6.33 10.41
C TRP A 225 -4.56 -6.92 11.41
N HIS A 226 -3.42 -7.43 10.93
CA HIS A 226 -2.39 -8.06 11.77
C HIS A 226 -0.99 -7.51 11.47
N PRO A 227 -0.78 -6.19 11.63
CA PRO A 227 0.52 -5.56 11.40
C PRO A 227 1.58 -6.07 12.38
N ALA A 228 2.75 -6.45 11.87
CA ALA A 228 3.82 -7.06 12.66
C ALA A 228 4.60 -6.07 13.58
N SER A 229 4.45 -4.76 13.38
CA SER A 229 5.12 -3.74 14.18
C SER A 229 4.21 -2.55 14.47
N ILE A 230 4.49 -1.84 15.57
CA ILE A 230 3.73 -0.64 15.97
C ILE A 230 3.80 0.44 14.88
N GLN A 231 4.96 0.61 14.26
CA GLN A 231 5.18 1.55 13.16
C GLN A 231 4.34 1.17 11.94
N LEU A 232 4.19 -0.13 11.65
CA LEU A 232 3.35 -0.60 10.55
C LEU A 232 1.87 -0.42 10.88
N ALA A 233 1.46 -0.72 12.12
CA ALA A 233 0.12 -0.49 12.61
C ALA A 233 -0.30 0.98 12.45
N ALA A 234 0.55 1.91 12.90
CA ALA A 234 0.31 3.34 12.73
C ALA A 234 0.22 3.74 11.24
N PHE A 235 1.09 3.18 10.40
CA PHE A 235 1.11 3.45 8.96
C PHE A 235 -0.17 3.02 8.24
N VAL A 236 -0.76 1.87 8.61
CA VAL A 236 -2.01 1.36 8.00
C VAL A 236 -3.29 1.91 8.64
N GLY A 237 -3.17 2.96 9.45
CA GLY A 237 -4.29 3.72 10.00
C GLY A 237 -4.80 3.28 11.37
N ILE A 238 -4.06 2.44 12.11
CA ILE A 238 -4.43 2.11 13.50
C ILE A 238 -4.13 3.32 14.39
N ALA A 239 -5.19 3.97 14.88
CA ALA A 239 -5.08 5.14 15.74
C ALA A 239 -4.99 4.80 17.24
N ASN A 240 -5.59 3.69 17.68
CA ASN A 240 -5.57 3.30 19.09
C ASN A 240 -4.43 2.31 19.32
N LEU A 241 -3.32 2.83 19.84
CA LEU A 241 -2.13 2.07 20.23
C LEU A 241 -2.01 2.14 21.75
N LEU A 242 -2.41 1.07 22.43
CA LEU A 242 -2.63 1.04 23.88
C LEU A 242 -1.62 0.10 24.55
N PRO A 243 -0.53 0.62 25.16
CA PRO A 243 0.44 -0.22 25.85
C PRO A 243 -0.18 -0.91 27.08
N GLY A 244 0.19 -2.16 27.30
CA GLY A 244 -0.29 -2.94 28.43
C GLY A 244 0.49 -4.22 28.68
N GLU A 245 -0.01 -5.00 29.62
CA GLU A 245 0.53 -6.33 29.94
C GLU A 245 -0.54 -7.39 29.67
N ALA A 246 -0.23 -8.31 28.75
CA ALA A 246 -1.11 -9.40 28.36
C ALA A 246 -0.85 -10.66 29.17
N SER A 247 -1.94 -11.30 29.58
CA SER A 247 -1.98 -12.57 30.28
C SER A 247 -2.94 -13.52 29.57
N LEU A 248 -2.60 -14.82 29.58
CA LEU A 248 -3.41 -15.87 28.97
C LEU A 248 -4.06 -16.70 30.07
N ASN A 249 -5.38 -16.84 30.01
CA ASN A 249 -6.16 -17.67 30.93
C ASN A 249 -6.83 -18.80 30.15
N GLY A 250 -6.21 -19.99 30.14
CA GLY A 250 -6.73 -21.15 29.41
C GLY A 250 -6.85 -20.90 27.91
N ALA A 251 -7.91 -21.44 27.28
CA ALA A 251 -8.16 -21.34 25.84
C ALA A 251 -8.98 -20.10 25.42
N GLY A 252 -9.38 -19.23 26.36
CA GLY A 252 -10.13 -17.99 26.07
C GLY A 252 -9.24 -16.82 25.61
N PRO A 253 -9.84 -15.67 25.21
CA PRO A 253 -9.10 -14.50 24.74
C PRO A 253 -8.06 -14.00 25.75
N ALA A 254 -7.01 -13.35 25.26
CA ALA A 254 -5.98 -12.77 26.12
C ALA A 254 -6.58 -11.62 26.95
N ARG A 255 -6.23 -11.54 28.24
CA ARG A 255 -6.59 -10.40 29.10
C ARG A 255 -5.44 -9.43 29.13
N VAL A 256 -5.68 -8.19 28.73
CA VAL A 256 -4.68 -7.13 28.66
C VAL A 256 -4.99 -6.08 29.70
N ARG A 257 -4.08 -5.88 30.65
CA ARG A 257 -4.15 -4.77 31.60
C ARG A 257 -3.43 -3.56 30.98
N LEU A 258 -4.20 -2.55 30.60
CA LEU A 258 -3.70 -1.33 29.98
C LEU A 258 -3.04 -0.41 31.02
N ARG A 259 -2.17 0.49 30.55
CA ARG A 259 -1.72 1.64 31.36
C ARG A 259 -2.95 2.47 31.74
N GLY A 260 -3.19 2.65 33.04
CA GLY A 260 -4.43 3.25 33.57
C GLY A 260 -5.32 2.28 34.35
N GLY A 261 -5.01 0.98 34.33
CA GLY A 261 -5.68 -0.04 35.17
C GLY A 261 -6.87 -0.73 34.51
N THR A 262 -7.40 -0.17 33.42
CA THR A 262 -8.44 -0.78 32.58
C THR A 262 -7.98 -2.14 32.03
N THR A 263 -8.87 -3.14 32.04
CA THR A 263 -8.60 -4.46 31.48
C THR A 263 -9.50 -4.71 30.29
N ILE A 264 -8.92 -5.15 29.17
CA ILE A 264 -9.63 -5.54 27.95
C ILE A 264 -9.31 -6.98 27.56
N LEU A 265 -10.12 -7.55 26.69
CA LEU A 265 -9.97 -8.84 26.04
C LEU A 265 -9.43 -8.62 24.63
N ALA A 266 -8.54 -9.52 24.20
CA ALA A 266 -7.98 -9.52 22.85
C ALA A 266 -8.03 -10.90 22.21
N GLY A 267 -8.35 -10.94 20.92
CA GLY A 267 -8.37 -12.16 20.11
C GLY A 267 -6.97 -12.67 19.82
N THR A 268 -5.98 -11.77 19.71
CA THR A 268 -4.57 -12.16 19.56
C THR A 268 -4.04 -12.75 20.87
N ARG A 269 -3.50 -13.97 20.81
CA ARG A 269 -3.05 -14.72 21.99
C ARG A 269 -1.55 -14.56 22.24
N VAL A 270 -1.16 -13.50 22.93
CA VAL A 270 0.22 -13.21 23.33
C VAL A 270 0.30 -12.96 24.84
N LYS A 271 1.44 -13.25 25.46
CA LYS A 271 1.74 -12.98 26.87
C LYS A 271 2.89 -11.98 26.98
N GLY A 272 2.87 -11.16 28.03
CA GLY A 272 3.96 -10.22 28.36
C GLY A 272 3.61 -8.78 28.00
N ARG A 273 4.63 -7.94 27.83
CA ARG A 273 4.43 -6.54 27.43
C ARG A 273 3.98 -6.48 25.97
N VAL A 274 2.90 -5.77 25.73
CA VAL A 274 2.28 -5.64 24.41
C VAL A 274 1.78 -4.22 24.16
N VAL A 275 1.51 -3.91 22.91
CA VAL A 275 0.65 -2.80 22.48
C VAL A 275 -0.60 -3.37 21.87
N ALA A 276 -1.75 -3.09 22.48
CA ALA A 276 -3.05 -3.40 21.93
C ALA A 276 -3.40 -2.38 20.84
N CYS A 277 -3.58 -2.89 19.62
CA CYS A 277 -3.86 -2.15 18.41
C CYS A 277 -5.34 -2.33 18.09
N LEU A 278 -6.09 -1.23 18.03
CA LEU A 278 -7.52 -1.24 17.75
C LEU A 278 -7.87 -0.18 16.70
N ARG A 279 -8.56 -0.61 15.65
CA ARG A 279 -8.98 0.28 14.57
C ARG A 279 -10.18 1.13 15.02
N PRO A 280 -10.23 2.42 14.69
CA PRO A 280 -11.37 3.27 15.02
C PRO A 280 -12.71 2.77 14.48
N GLU A 281 -12.71 2.11 13.32
CA GLU A 281 -13.91 1.58 12.67
C GLU A 281 -14.52 0.37 13.40
N GLU A 282 -13.71 -0.34 14.20
CA GLU A 282 -14.15 -1.49 15.01
C GLU A 282 -14.79 -1.06 16.35
N ILE A 283 -14.75 0.24 16.65
CA ILE A 283 -15.25 0.80 17.90
C ILE A 283 -16.66 1.35 17.69
N SER A 284 -17.63 0.73 18.36
CA SER A 284 -19.00 1.23 18.40
C SER A 284 -19.23 2.11 19.63
N ILE A 285 -19.89 3.24 19.42
CA ILE A 285 -20.35 4.13 20.50
C ILE A 285 -21.86 3.96 20.65
N CYS A 286 -22.28 3.54 21.85
CA CYS A 286 -23.66 3.20 22.16
C CYS A 286 -24.15 3.96 23.40
N GLY A 287 -25.47 3.97 23.60
CA GLY A 287 -26.08 4.48 24.83
C GLY A 287 -25.75 3.60 26.04
N LEU A 288 -25.98 4.13 27.25
CA LEU A 288 -25.64 3.47 28.53
C LEU A 288 -26.33 2.12 28.79
N GLN A 289 -27.28 1.71 27.95
CA GLN A 289 -28.06 0.46 28.11
C GLN A 289 -27.79 -0.58 27.02
N GLU A 290 -26.87 -0.34 26.10
CA GLU A 290 -26.58 -1.23 24.98
C GLU A 290 -25.19 -1.87 25.15
N GLY A 291 -25.16 -3.10 25.68
CA GLY A 291 -23.96 -3.92 25.80
C GLY A 291 -24.14 -5.24 25.08
N LYS A 292 -23.15 -5.64 24.26
CA LYS A 292 -23.09 -7.00 23.70
C LYS A 292 -22.32 -7.91 24.65
N GLU A 293 -22.89 -9.07 24.96
CA GLU A 293 -22.24 -10.08 25.80
C GLU A 293 -20.93 -10.55 25.14
N GLY A 294 -19.85 -10.68 25.92
CA GLY A 294 -18.53 -11.08 25.43
C GLY A 294 -17.67 -9.97 24.78
N ALA A 295 -18.22 -8.78 24.55
CA ALA A 295 -17.47 -7.63 24.06
C ALA A 295 -16.70 -6.91 25.17
N ASN A 296 -15.67 -6.15 24.78
CA ASN A 296 -15.09 -5.13 25.65
C ASN A 296 -16.09 -4.00 25.79
N ILE A 297 -16.35 -3.57 27.03
CA ILE A 297 -17.31 -2.50 27.32
C ILE A 297 -16.63 -1.52 28.27
N LEU A 298 -16.44 -0.28 27.81
CA LEU A 298 -15.81 0.79 28.55
C LEU A 298 -16.77 1.98 28.66
N ARG A 299 -16.96 2.49 29.88
CA ARG A 299 -17.71 3.73 30.10
C ARG A 299 -16.77 4.92 29.92
N GLY A 300 -17.21 5.92 29.19
CA GLY A 300 -16.43 7.12 28.96
C GLY A 300 -17.25 8.35 28.64
N ARG A 301 -16.56 9.45 28.39
CA ARG A 301 -17.14 10.74 28.02
C ARG A 301 -16.60 11.18 26.67
N ILE A 302 -17.48 11.64 25.79
CA ILE A 302 -17.07 12.23 24.51
C ILE A 302 -16.29 13.51 24.80
N VAL A 303 -15.04 13.56 24.37
CA VAL A 303 -14.18 14.73 24.46
C VAL A 303 -14.37 15.61 23.23
N ARG A 304 -14.39 14.99 22.04
CA ARG A 304 -14.42 15.72 20.78
C ARG A 304 -15.12 14.92 19.69
N VAL A 305 -15.81 15.64 18.81
CA VAL A 305 -16.43 15.10 17.59
C VAL A 305 -15.95 15.95 16.42
N VAL A 306 -15.27 15.35 15.46
CA VAL A 306 -14.68 16.04 14.31
C VAL A 306 -15.21 15.41 13.01
N PRO A 307 -15.82 16.19 12.11
CA PRO A 307 -16.16 15.72 10.78
C PRO A 307 -14.88 15.27 10.03
N GLN A 308 -14.91 14.07 9.46
CA GLN A 308 -13.83 13.50 8.66
C GLN A 308 -14.43 12.86 7.40
N GLY A 309 -14.56 13.67 6.35
CA GLY A 309 -15.25 13.26 5.12
C GLY A 309 -16.72 12.94 5.37
N GLY A 310 -17.16 11.75 4.97
CA GLY A 310 -18.53 11.23 5.19
C GLY A 310 -18.77 10.60 6.56
N GLN A 311 -17.78 10.61 7.45
CA GLN A 311 -17.82 10.05 8.80
C GLN A 311 -17.40 11.09 9.84
N TYR A 312 -17.47 10.71 11.11
CA TYR A 312 -17.05 11.53 12.24
C TYR A 312 -16.02 10.78 13.07
N ARG A 313 -14.88 11.42 13.30
CA ARG A 313 -13.90 10.99 14.30
C ARG A 313 -14.39 11.43 15.66
N VAL A 314 -14.58 10.46 16.55
CA VAL A 314 -15.07 10.70 17.91
C VAL A 314 -13.99 10.29 18.90
N GLU A 315 -13.56 11.25 19.71
CA GLU A 315 -12.57 11.04 20.77
C GLU A 315 -13.31 10.87 22.10
N VAL A 316 -13.05 9.76 22.78
CA VAL A 316 -13.73 9.38 24.02
C VAL A 316 -12.69 9.11 25.10
N ASP A 317 -12.87 9.71 26.27
CA ASP A 317 -12.06 9.41 27.46
C ASP A 317 -12.77 8.35 28.30
N CYS A 318 -12.18 7.15 28.35
CA CYS A 318 -12.63 6.01 29.15
C CYS A 318 -11.67 5.70 30.32
N GLY A 319 -10.96 6.71 30.83
CA GLY A 319 -9.74 6.52 31.65
C GLY A 319 -8.48 6.24 30.80
N LEU A 320 -8.68 6.23 29.48
CA LEU A 320 -7.69 6.29 28.41
C LEU A 320 -8.37 6.92 27.20
N GLU A 321 -7.59 7.61 26.36
CA GLU A 321 -8.10 8.22 25.14
C GLU A 321 -8.31 7.14 24.07
N LEU A 322 -9.54 7.07 23.55
CA LEU A 322 -9.92 6.22 22.43
C LEU A 322 -10.46 7.08 21.29
N VAL A 323 -10.16 6.65 20.08
CA VAL A 323 -10.62 7.24 18.82
C VAL A 323 -11.50 6.21 18.13
N ALA A 324 -12.77 6.56 17.92
CA ALA A 324 -13.73 5.78 17.13
C ALA A 324 -14.12 6.52 15.85
N LEU A 325 -14.61 5.79 14.86
CA LEU A 325 -15.24 6.36 13.67
C LEU A 325 -16.74 6.04 13.66
N ALA A 326 -17.56 7.09 13.59
CA ALA A 326 -19.01 6.99 13.58
C ALA A 326 -19.60 7.52 12.27
N GLY A 327 -20.62 6.86 11.75
CA GLY A 327 -21.36 7.33 10.58
C GLY A 327 -22.26 8.53 10.90
N ALA A 328 -22.56 9.36 9.89
CA ALA A 328 -23.39 10.55 10.07
C ALA A 328 -24.79 10.26 10.68
N THR A 329 -25.39 9.13 10.32
CA THR A 329 -26.68 8.69 10.86
C THR A 329 -26.61 8.40 12.36
N GLN A 330 -25.50 7.80 12.82
CA GLN A 330 -25.28 7.48 14.23
C GLN A 330 -25.13 8.76 15.06
N ILE A 331 -24.34 9.72 14.57
CA ILE A 331 -24.19 11.03 15.22
C ILE A 331 -25.54 11.75 15.37
N ARG A 332 -26.35 11.76 14.30
CA ARG A 332 -27.68 12.41 14.32
C ARG A 332 -28.67 11.73 15.25
N ARG A 333 -28.68 10.39 15.31
CA ARG A 333 -29.62 9.63 16.17
C ARG A 333 -29.24 9.71 17.64
N SER A 334 -27.96 9.63 17.95
CA SER A 334 -27.46 9.57 19.33
C SER A 334 -27.12 10.95 19.91
N PHE A 335 -27.32 12.03 19.13
CA PHE A 335 -26.99 13.42 19.47
C PHE A 335 -25.60 13.55 20.11
N MET A 336 -24.60 12.85 19.54
CA MET A 336 -23.26 12.78 20.10
C MET A 336 -22.64 14.17 20.21
N ALA A 337 -22.50 14.65 21.44
CA ALA A 337 -21.93 15.95 21.75
C ALA A 337 -20.79 15.84 22.77
N PRO A 338 -19.78 16.73 22.70
CA PRO A 338 -18.77 16.83 23.75
C PRO A 338 -19.41 16.94 25.14
N GLY A 339 -18.88 16.19 26.11
CA GLY A 339 -19.38 16.12 27.48
C GLY A 339 -20.39 14.99 27.74
N GLN A 340 -20.95 14.38 26.71
CA GLN A 340 -21.92 13.28 26.84
C GLN A 340 -21.25 11.99 27.33
N GLU A 341 -21.90 11.31 28.27
CA GLU A 341 -21.48 9.97 28.71
C GLU A 341 -21.98 8.90 27.75
N VAL A 342 -21.10 7.98 27.40
CA VAL A 342 -21.34 6.92 26.42
C VAL A 342 -20.69 5.61 26.85
N MET A 343 -21.13 4.52 26.23
CA MET A 343 -20.42 3.24 26.27
C MET A 343 -19.68 3.03 24.96
N VAL A 344 -18.43 2.62 25.09
CA VAL A 344 -17.57 2.22 23.98
C VAL A 344 -17.49 0.71 23.99
N THR A 345 -17.85 0.08 22.87
CA THR A 345 -17.88 -1.37 22.73
C THR A 345 -17.14 -1.84 21.48
N PHE A 346 -16.38 -2.92 21.63
CA PHE A 346 -15.64 -3.58 20.56
C PHE A 346 -15.40 -5.06 20.89
N PRO A 347 -15.44 -5.95 19.89
CA PRO A 347 -15.22 -7.38 20.12
C PRO A 347 -13.74 -7.67 20.45
N PRO A 348 -13.41 -8.74 21.20
CA PRO A 348 -12.04 -9.14 21.44
C PRO A 348 -11.24 -9.34 20.15
N GLU A 349 -11.87 -9.88 19.11
CA GLU A 349 -11.28 -10.18 17.80
C GLU A 349 -10.74 -8.93 17.10
N ALA A 350 -11.31 -7.75 17.38
CA ALA A 350 -10.84 -6.47 16.84
C ALA A 350 -9.53 -5.98 17.47
N VAL A 351 -9.13 -6.56 18.61
CA VAL A 351 -7.92 -6.15 19.34
C VAL A 351 -6.75 -7.02 18.90
N HIS A 352 -5.86 -6.43 18.11
CA HIS A 352 -4.60 -7.05 17.72
C HIS A 352 -3.49 -6.73 18.74
N LEU A 353 -2.69 -7.71 19.13
CA LEU A 353 -1.59 -7.50 20.08
C LEU A 353 -0.23 -7.60 19.39
N ILE A 354 0.57 -6.54 19.51
CA ILE A 354 1.96 -6.51 19.06
C ILE A 354 2.87 -6.61 20.29
N PRO A 355 3.79 -7.59 20.38
CA PRO A 355 4.79 -7.64 21.44
C PRO A 355 5.63 -6.36 21.50
N ALA A 356 5.91 -5.87 22.72
CA ALA A 356 6.61 -4.60 22.96
C ALA A 356 8.03 -4.78 23.49
#